data_AF-A0A846Y6P7-F1
#
_entry.id   AF-A0A846Y6P7-F1
#
_cell.length_a   1.000
_cell.length_b   1.000
_cell.length_c   1.000
_cell.angle_alpha   90.00
_cell.angle_beta   90.00
_cell.angle_gamma   90.00
#
_symmetry.space_group_name_H-M   'P 1'
#
loop_
_entity.id
_entity.type
_entity.pdbx_description
1 polymer ?
#
loop_
_entity_poly.entity_id
_entity_poly.type
_entity_poly.pdbx_seq_one_letter_code
_entity_poly.pdbx_strand_id
1 'polypeptide(L)'
;MSSDLALYEIRLGIFATPEAMQEVLTAARRTLADRYPSSTAECFDATTDAEPGAGDSDRMSVAELYSELPEQWSIEHPGENPGTREVFELRSAILATEGTAGSAVTELTALLCPDPEHAGPCEIPWSSSTSAAQDTDSAHRDDLERRYSYLRESTGL
;
A
#
# COMPACT_ATOMS: atom_id res chain seq x y z
N MET A 1 -3.17 -15.74 17.84
CA MET A 1 -3.69 -15.07 16.63
C MET A 1 -5.09 -14.62 16.98
N SER A 2 -5.33 -13.30 17.01
CA SER A 2 -6.65 -12.79 17.34
C SER A 2 -7.64 -13.19 16.26
N SER A 3 -8.84 -13.62 16.65
CA SER A 3 -9.94 -13.90 15.72
C SER A 3 -10.87 -12.69 15.55
N ASP A 4 -10.54 -11.58 16.22
CA ASP A 4 -11.31 -10.34 16.12
C ASP A 4 -11.05 -9.65 14.78
N LEU A 5 -12.12 -9.14 14.18
CA LEU A 5 -12.05 -8.33 12.98
C LEU A 5 -11.52 -6.94 13.34
N ALA A 6 -10.54 -6.49 12.56
CA ALA A 6 -9.97 -5.16 12.68
C ALA A 6 -9.83 -4.53 11.30
N LEU A 7 -9.79 -3.21 11.28
CA LEU A 7 -9.50 -2.45 10.08
C LEU A 7 -7.99 -2.34 9.92
N TYR A 8 -7.49 -2.79 8.77
CA TYR A 8 -6.08 -2.73 8.39
C TYR A 8 -5.92 -1.82 7.18
N GLU A 9 -4.92 -0.94 7.21
CA GLU A 9 -4.43 -0.24 6.04
C GLU A 9 -3.13 -0.90 5.57
N ILE A 10 -3.07 -1.18 4.27
CA ILE A 10 -1.91 -1.69 3.56
C ILE A 10 -1.41 -0.57 2.66
N ARG A 11 -0.14 -0.20 2.78
CA ARG A 11 0.50 0.85 1.98
C ARG A 11 1.67 0.25 1.24
N LEU A 12 1.75 0.50 -0.06
CA LEU A 12 2.85 0.09 -0.93
C LEU A 12 3.49 1.33 -1.54
N GLY A 13 4.75 1.59 -1.22
CA GLY A 13 5.60 2.53 -1.96
C GLY A 13 6.18 1.82 -3.18
N ILE A 14 6.07 2.42 -4.36
CA ILE A 14 6.44 1.79 -5.64
C ILE A 14 7.19 2.82 -6.49
N PHE A 15 8.39 2.48 -6.94
CA PHE A 15 9.15 3.32 -7.89
C PHE A 15 9.03 2.77 -9.31
N ALA A 16 8.10 3.33 -10.08
CA ALA A 16 7.71 2.81 -11.38
C ALA A 16 7.38 3.94 -12.36
N THR A 17 7.24 3.60 -13.65
CA THR A 17 6.64 4.54 -14.61
C THR A 17 5.13 4.63 -14.38
N PRO A 18 4.46 5.72 -14.77
CA PRO A 18 3.01 5.84 -14.66
C PRO A 18 2.25 4.69 -15.33
N GLU A 19 2.74 4.19 -16.46
CA GLU A 19 2.14 3.09 -17.20
C GLU A 19 2.23 1.77 -16.43
N ALA A 20 3.41 1.44 -15.89
CA ALA A 20 3.57 0.27 -15.02
C ALA A 20 2.75 0.39 -13.73
N MET A 21 2.62 1.60 -13.16
CA MET A 21 1.80 1.82 -11.97
C MET A 21 0.31 1.57 -12.24
N GLN A 22 -0.20 1.91 -13.43
CA GLN A 22 -1.59 1.61 -13.81
C GLN A 22 -1.83 0.10 -13.94
N GLU A 23 -0.86 -0.67 -14.41
CA GLU A 23 -0.94 -2.13 -14.46
C GLU A 23 -0.99 -2.72 -13.05
N VAL A 24 -0.12 -2.25 -12.15
CA VAL A 24 -0.13 -2.65 -10.73
C VAL A 24 -1.47 -2.33 -10.07
N LEU A 25 -1.98 -1.11 -10.26
CA LEU A 25 -3.26 -0.68 -9.67
C LEU A 25 -4.42 -1.56 -10.16
N THR A 26 -4.44 -1.86 -11.47
CA THR A 26 -5.45 -2.74 -12.07
C THR A 26 -5.38 -4.15 -11.49
N ALA A 27 -4.16 -4.68 -11.36
CA ALA A 27 -3.94 -6.00 -10.78
C ALA A 27 -4.33 -6.04 -9.29
N ALA A 28 -3.95 -5.04 -8.50
CA ALA A 28 -4.29 -4.93 -7.08
C ALA A 28 -5.81 -4.92 -6.84
N ARG A 29 -6.53 -4.08 -7.59
CA ARG A 29 -8.00 -4.02 -7.55
C ARG A 29 -8.63 -5.37 -7.87
N ARG A 30 -8.14 -6.04 -8.90
CA ARG A 30 -8.64 -7.36 -9.29
C ARG A 30 -8.35 -8.40 -8.22
N THR A 31 -7.12 -8.45 -7.70
CA THR A 31 -6.74 -9.39 -6.63
C THR A 31 -7.64 -9.22 -5.41
N LEU A 32 -7.88 -7.98 -4.96
CA LEU A 32 -8.77 -7.76 -3.82
C LEU A 32 -10.22 -8.16 -4.12
N ALA A 33 -10.74 -7.80 -5.30
CA ALA A 33 -12.11 -8.14 -5.68
C ALA A 33 -12.35 -9.64 -5.86
N ASP A 34 -11.34 -10.38 -6.34
CA ASP A 34 -11.43 -11.84 -6.55
C ASP A 34 -11.33 -12.61 -5.22
N ARG A 35 -10.67 -12.04 -4.20
CA ARG A 35 -10.35 -12.74 -2.93
C ARG A 35 -11.21 -12.31 -1.75
N TYR A 36 -11.70 -11.08 -1.75
CA TYR A 36 -12.41 -10.50 -0.61
C TYR A 36 -13.77 -9.95 -1.05
N PRO A 37 -14.81 -10.07 -0.20
CA PRO A 37 -16.06 -9.36 -0.43
C PRO A 37 -15.82 -7.87 -0.60
N SER A 38 -16.50 -7.25 -1.58
CA SER A 38 -16.42 -5.81 -1.84
C SER A 38 -16.84 -4.94 -0.64
N SER A 39 -17.56 -5.53 0.33
CA SER A 39 -17.92 -4.87 1.59
C SER A 39 -16.81 -4.88 2.64
N THR A 40 -15.68 -5.57 2.39
CA THR A 40 -14.60 -5.77 3.38
C THR A 40 -13.24 -5.33 2.89
N ALA A 41 -13.06 -5.05 1.59
CA ALA A 41 -11.78 -4.63 1.05
C ALA A 41 -11.96 -3.57 -0.04
N GLU A 42 -11.07 -2.59 -0.07
CA GLU A 42 -11.01 -1.57 -1.11
C GLU A 42 -9.55 -1.22 -1.44
N CYS A 43 -9.29 -0.98 -2.73
CA CYS A 43 -8.01 -0.47 -3.23
C CYS A 43 -8.21 0.92 -3.84
N PHE A 44 -7.51 1.90 -3.28
CA PHE A 44 -7.55 3.29 -3.68
C PHE A 44 -6.64 3.57 -4.87
N ASP A 45 -6.84 4.72 -5.52
CA ASP A 45 -5.93 5.17 -6.56
C ASP A 45 -4.52 5.37 -5.99
N ALA A 46 -3.52 5.13 -6.84
CA ALA A 46 -2.15 5.42 -6.52
C ALA A 46 -1.91 6.93 -6.54
N THR A 47 -1.20 7.45 -5.55
CA THR A 47 -0.91 8.90 -5.43
C THR A 47 0.58 9.18 -5.38
N THR A 48 0.98 10.33 -5.90
CA THR A 48 2.32 10.93 -5.70
C THR A 48 2.28 12.04 -4.64
N ASP A 49 1.08 12.46 -4.24
CA ASP A 49 0.87 13.59 -3.35
C ASP A 49 0.87 13.17 -1.88
N ALA A 50 1.37 14.07 -1.03
CA ALA A 50 1.30 13.92 0.41
C ALA A 50 -0.16 13.88 0.90
N GLU A 51 -0.44 13.01 1.86
CA GLU A 51 -1.77 12.88 2.44
C GLU A 51 -2.33 14.18 3.00
N PRO A 52 -3.60 14.51 2.77
CA PRO A 52 -4.29 15.54 3.54
C PRO A 52 -4.65 14.98 4.93
N GLY A 53 -4.07 15.49 6.03
CA GLY A 53 -4.55 15.08 7.36
C GLY A 53 -3.72 15.38 8.61
N ALA A 54 -2.40 15.58 8.51
CA ALA A 54 -1.57 16.00 9.65
C ALA A 54 -1.15 17.46 9.44
N GLY A 55 -1.07 18.24 10.52
CA GLY A 55 -0.75 19.67 10.47
C GLY A 55 0.40 20.00 9.52
N ASP A 56 0.25 21.10 8.78
CA ASP A 56 1.00 21.51 7.57
C ASP A 56 2.54 21.49 7.68
N SER A 57 3.11 21.38 8.89
CA SER A 57 4.54 21.50 9.15
C SER A 57 5.35 20.18 9.19
N ASP A 58 4.71 19.02 9.37
CA ASP A 58 5.38 17.69 9.42
C ASP A 58 4.95 16.75 8.28
N ARG A 59 4.35 17.32 7.23
CA ARG A 59 3.76 16.55 6.13
C ARG A 59 4.83 16.17 5.11
N MET A 60 5.37 14.96 5.24
CA MET A 60 6.28 14.39 4.24
C MET A 60 5.52 14.04 2.96
N SER A 61 6.08 14.40 1.81
CA SER A 61 5.62 13.93 0.50
C SER A 61 5.81 12.42 0.35
N VAL A 62 5.08 11.81 -0.59
CA VAL A 62 5.25 10.38 -0.92
C VAL A 62 6.70 10.10 -1.35
N ALA A 63 7.30 11.00 -2.13
CA ALA A 63 8.70 10.88 -2.54
C ALA A 63 9.69 10.95 -1.37
N GLU A 64 9.42 11.78 -0.35
CA GLU A 64 10.25 11.83 0.86
C GLU A 64 10.05 10.60 1.73
N LEU A 65 8.81 10.11 1.84
CA LEU A 65 8.46 8.94 2.65
C LEU A 65 9.14 7.66 2.13
N TYR A 66 9.27 7.53 0.81
CA TYR A 66 9.86 6.38 0.14
C TYR A 66 11.15 6.75 -0.63
N SER A 67 11.96 7.63 -0.04
CA SER A 67 13.20 8.12 -0.64
C SER A 67 14.24 7.02 -0.88
N GLU A 68 14.10 5.88 -0.20
CA GLU A 68 14.93 4.70 -0.41
C GLU A 68 14.73 4.04 -1.78
N LEU A 69 13.56 4.19 -2.42
CA LEU A 69 13.26 3.47 -3.66
C LEU A 69 14.05 4.02 -4.86
N PRO A 70 14.12 5.34 -5.10
CA PRO A 70 15.01 5.90 -6.12
C PRO A 70 16.50 5.67 -5.81
N GLU A 71 16.89 5.66 -4.53
CA GLU A 71 18.27 5.38 -4.11
C GLU A 71 18.66 3.95 -4.46
N GLN A 72 17.80 2.98 -4.12
CA GLN A 72 17.98 1.58 -4.47
C GLN A 72 18.11 1.40 -5.99
N TRP A 73 17.19 1.98 -6.77
CA TRP A 73 17.23 1.90 -8.23
C TRP A 73 18.57 2.43 -8.80
N SER A 74 19.07 3.54 -8.26
CA SER A 74 20.32 4.15 -8.73
C SER A 74 21.55 3.29 -8.43
N ILE A 75 21.52 2.52 -7.34
CA ILE A 75 22.58 1.55 -6.99
C ILE A 75 22.55 0.36 -7.95
N GLU A 76 21.35 -0.10 -8.32
CA GLU A 76 21.14 -1.26 -9.18
C GLU A 76 21.37 -0.95 -10.67
N HIS A 77 21.12 0.29 -11.07
CA HIS A 77 21.21 0.78 -12.45
C HIS A 77 22.20 1.95 -12.60
N PRO A 78 23.51 1.71 -12.38
CA PRO A 78 24.50 2.79 -12.31
C PRO A 78 24.65 3.51 -13.65
N GLY A 79 24.32 4.80 -13.67
CA GLY A 79 24.45 5.67 -14.85
C GLY A 79 23.30 5.58 -15.85
N GLU A 80 22.27 4.80 -15.56
CA GLU A 80 21.04 4.79 -16.34
C GLU A 80 20.15 5.99 -15.96
N ASN A 81 19.33 6.46 -16.90
CA ASN A 81 18.32 7.47 -16.62
C ASN A 81 17.03 6.78 -16.16
N PRO A 82 16.44 7.14 -15.00
CA PRO A 82 15.21 6.53 -14.51
C PRO A 82 14.00 6.74 -15.45
N GLY A 83 14.11 7.69 -16.40
CA GLY A 83 13.08 8.00 -17.38
C GLY A 83 11.95 8.79 -16.74
N THR A 84 10.73 8.33 -16.91
CA THR A 84 9.52 8.92 -16.30
C THR A 84 9.15 8.23 -14.98
N ARG A 85 10.10 7.56 -14.31
CA ARG A 85 9.82 6.87 -13.05
C ARG A 85 9.63 7.88 -11.92
N GLU A 86 8.61 7.62 -11.11
CA GLU A 86 8.26 8.43 -9.95
C GLU A 86 7.89 7.49 -8.79
N VAL A 87 7.86 8.04 -7.58
CA VAL A 87 7.43 7.31 -6.39
C VAL A 87 5.92 7.44 -6.27
N PHE A 88 5.24 6.31 -6.31
CA PHE A 88 3.81 6.18 -6.08
C PHE A 88 3.54 5.49 -4.75
N GLU A 89 2.43 5.86 -4.13
CA GLU A 89 1.87 5.12 -3.02
C GLU A 89 0.52 4.51 -3.42
N LEU A 90 0.41 3.19 -3.32
CA LEU A 90 -0.85 2.47 -3.42
C LEU A 90 -1.36 2.14 -2.02
N ARG A 91 -2.62 2.47 -1.77
CA ARG A 91 -3.29 2.18 -0.50
C ARG A 91 -4.42 1.20 -0.68
N SER A 92 -4.56 0.29 0.27
CA SER A 92 -5.71 -0.60 0.37
C SER A 92 -6.17 -0.69 1.81
N ALA A 93 -7.48 -0.76 2.01
CA ALA A 93 -8.09 -1.00 3.31
C ALA A 93 -8.76 -2.37 3.32
N ILE A 94 -8.64 -3.10 4.43
CA ILE A 94 -9.32 -4.38 4.61
C ILE A 94 -9.84 -4.53 6.05
N LEU A 95 -11.12 -4.91 6.19
CA LEU A 95 -11.73 -5.32 7.43
C LEU A 95 -11.62 -6.84 7.55
N ALA A 96 -10.69 -7.30 8.38
CA ALA A 96 -10.26 -8.70 8.37
C ALA A 96 -9.69 -9.12 9.71
N THR A 97 -9.44 -10.43 9.87
CA THR A 97 -8.55 -10.92 10.94
C THR A 97 -7.09 -10.64 10.55
N GLU A 98 -6.19 -10.62 11.54
CA GLU A 98 -4.76 -10.40 11.34
C GLU A 98 -4.16 -11.34 10.27
N GLY A 99 -4.48 -12.64 10.31
CA GLY A 99 -3.98 -13.61 9.32
C GLY A 99 -4.52 -13.36 7.91
N THR A 100 -5.75 -12.87 7.80
CA THR A 100 -6.38 -12.52 6.51
C THR A 100 -5.75 -11.25 5.94
N ALA A 101 -5.50 -10.24 6.79
CA ALA A 101 -4.77 -9.04 6.39
C ALA A 101 -3.34 -9.36 5.95
N GLY A 102 -2.62 -10.23 6.67
CA GLY A 102 -1.29 -10.69 6.26
C GLY A 102 -1.29 -11.45 4.91
N SER A 103 -2.37 -12.19 4.63
CA SER A 103 -2.56 -12.82 3.32
C SER A 103 -2.75 -11.77 2.22
N ALA A 104 -3.56 -10.73 2.48
CA ALA A 104 -3.76 -9.63 1.53
C ALA A 104 -2.44 -8.91 1.22
N VAL A 105 -1.61 -8.65 2.23
CA VAL A 105 -0.28 -8.05 2.05
C VAL A 105 0.58 -8.93 1.14
N THR A 106 0.64 -10.23 1.41
CA THR A 106 1.41 -11.19 0.62
C THR A 106 0.95 -11.24 -0.84
N GLU A 107 -0.37 -11.21 -1.05
CA GLU A 107 -0.95 -11.25 -2.38
C GLU A 107 -0.69 -9.96 -3.17
N LEU A 108 -0.76 -8.80 -2.50
CA LEU A 108 -0.47 -7.52 -3.12
C LEU A 108 1.02 -7.32 -3.42
N THR A 109 1.92 -7.73 -2.53
CA THR A 109 3.38 -7.64 -2.78
C THR A 109 3.83 -8.64 -3.85
N ALA A 110 3.18 -9.79 -3.96
CA ALA A 110 3.43 -10.75 -5.04
C ALA A 110 3.14 -10.20 -6.45
N LEU A 111 2.35 -9.13 -6.57
CA LEU A 111 2.14 -8.42 -7.84
C LEU A 111 3.38 -7.63 -8.28
N LEU A 112 4.18 -7.17 -7.32
CA LEU A 112 5.38 -6.37 -7.54
C LEU A 112 6.63 -7.25 -7.65
N CYS A 113 6.65 -8.34 -6.90
CA CYS A 113 7.71 -9.33 -6.95
C CYS A 113 7.10 -10.75 -6.83
N PRO A 114 6.95 -11.48 -7.95
CA PRO A 114 6.34 -12.81 -7.94
C PRO A 114 7.21 -13.87 -7.25
N ASP A 115 8.49 -13.59 -7.04
CA ASP A 115 9.43 -14.45 -6.31
C ASP A 115 10.18 -13.61 -5.26
N PRO A 116 9.60 -13.37 -4.07
CA PRO A 116 10.26 -12.57 -3.03
C PRO A 116 11.55 -13.22 -2.49
N GLU A 117 11.81 -14.49 -2.82
CA GLU A 117 13.04 -15.21 -2.46
C GLU A 117 14.07 -15.20 -3.60
N HIS A 118 13.82 -14.49 -4.71
CA HIS A 118 14.74 -14.47 -5.84
C HIS A 118 16.11 -13.89 -5.46
N ALA A 119 17.16 -14.44 -6.05
CA ALA A 119 18.50 -13.88 -5.91
C ALA A 119 18.63 -12.62 -6.79
N GLY A 120 18.68 -11.45 -6.16
CA GLY A 120 18.88 -10.16 -6.85
C GLY A 120 17.85 -9.12 -6.42
N PRO A 121 17.90 -7.92 -7.00
CA PRO A 121 16.91 -6.87 -6.74
C PRO A 121 15.61 -7.08 -7.53
N CYS A 122 14.49 -6.61 -6.99
CA CYS A 122 13.19 -6.67 -7.65
C CYS A 122 13.20 -5.82 -8.93
N GLU A 123 12.50 -6.25 -9.99
CA GLU A 123 12.38 -5.48 -11.24
C GLU A 123 11.73 -4.10 -11.03
N ILE A 124 10.89 -3.99 -10.01
CA ILE A 124 10.28 -2.74 -9.54
C ILE A 124 10.71 -2.57 -8.08
N PRO A 125 11.45 -1.50 -7.72
CA PRO A 125 11.72 -1.21 -6.31
C PRO A 125 10.42 -0.88 -5.58
N TRP A 126 10.18 -1.55 -4.45
CA TRP A 126 8.98 -1.36 -3.64
C TRP A 126 9.25 -1.51 -2.14
N SER A 127 8.34 -0.94 -1.35
CA SER A 127 8.29 -1.04 0.11
C SER A 127 6.84 -1.25 0.54
N SER A 128 6.61 -2.03 1.59
CA SER A 128 5.25 -2.30 2.09
C SER A 128 5.17 -2.04 3.60
N SER A 129 4.09 -1.41 4.03
CA SER A 129 3.73 -1.35 5.44
C SER A 129 2.27 -1.74 5.65
N THR A 130 1.98 -2.26 6.84
CA THR A 130 0.63 -2.65 7.24
C THR A 130 0.39 -2.18 8.66
N SER A 131 -0.72 -1.49 8.86
CA SER A 131 -1.07 -0.90 10.15
C SER A 131 -2.49 -1.29 10.51
N ALA A 132 -2.67 -1.80 11.73
CA ALA A 132 -4.01 -2.02 12.28
C ALA A 132 -4.49 -0.75 12.99
N ALA A 133 -5.76 -0.39 12.80
CA ALA A 133 -6.33 0.80 13.44
C ALA A 133 -6.22 0.78 14.97
N GLN A 134 -6.28 -0.39 15.62
CA GLN A 134 -6.12 -0.48 17.06
C GLN A 134 -4.68 -0.20 17.54
N ASP A 135 -3.67 -0.50 16.73
CA ASP A 135 -2.27 -0.53 17.15
C ASP A 135 -1.52 0.77 16.81
N THR A 136 -2.19 1.68 16.12
CA THR A 136 -1.65 2.99 15.77
C THR A 136 -2.03 4.07 16.78
N ASP A 137 -1.39 5.23 16.68
CA ASP A 137 -1.71 6.39 17.51
C ASP A 137 -3.16 6.86 17.29
N SER A 138 -3.71 7.61 18.25
CA SER A 138 -5.12 8.01 18.18
C SER A 138 -5.47 8.85 16.95
N ALA A 139 -4.54 9.68 16.47
CA ALA A 139 -4.80 10.52 15.30
C ALA A 139 -4.83 9.68 14.01
N HIS A 140 -3.90 8.73 13.85
CA HIS A 140 -3.92 7.80 12.72
C HIS A 140 -5.13 6.86 12.79
N ARG A 141 -5.51 6.39 13.99
CA ARG A 141 -6.73 5.58 14.16
C ARG A 141 -7.98 6.34 13.74
N ASP A 142 -8.14 7.58 14.21
CA ASP A 142 -9.29 8.42 13.88
C ASP A 142 -9.35 8.74 12.38
N ASP A 143 -8.19 8.87 11.72
CA ASP A 143 -8.11 9.02 10.26
C ASP A 143 -8.58 7.75 9.53
N LEU A 144 -8.07 6.57 9.92
CA LEU A 144 -8.48 5.30 9.35
C LEU A 144 -9.98 5.05 9.51
N GLU A 145 -10.51 5.28 10.71
CA GLU A 145 -11.94 5.12 10.99
C GLU A 145 -12.77 6.14 10.19
N ARG A 146 -12.37 7.42 10.13
CA ARG A 146 -13.07 8.43 9.31
C ARG A 146 -13.10 8.06 7.84
N ARG A 147 -12.00 7.50 7.31
CA ARG A 147 -11.89 7.14 5.89
C ARG A 147 -12.65 5.87 5.56
N TYR A 148 -12.58 4.86 6.42
CA TYR A 148 -12.98 3.50 6.06
C TYR A 148 -14.09 2.93 6.95
N SER A 149 -14.77 3.74 7.77
CA SER A 149 -15.90 3.28 8.61
C SER A 149 -17.00 2.59 7.80
N TYR A 150 -17.23 3.00 6.55
CA TYR A 150 -18.23 2.40 5.67
C TYR A 150 -17.98 0.92 5.40
N LEU A 151 -16.75 0.42 5.53
CA LEU A 151 -16.47 -1.02 5.40
C LEU A 151 -17.12 -1.81 6.55
N ARG A 152 -17.16 -1.25 7.77
CA ARG A 152 -17.88 -1.86 8.92
C ARG A 152 -19.39 -1.78 8.73
N GLU A 153 -19.89 -0.62 8.30
CA GLU A 153 -21.31 -0.40 8.04
C GLU A 153 -21.84 -1.36 6.96
N SER A 154 -21.02 -1.63 5.94
CA SER A 154 -21.35 -2.56 4.84
C SER A 154 -21.36 -4.03 5.25
N THR A 155 -20.67 -4.38 6.35
CA THR A 155 -20.68 -5.74 6.92
C THR A 155 -21.73 -5.94 8.01
N GLY A 156 -22.41 -4.87 8.44
CA GLY A 156 -23.43 -4.92 9.51
C GLY A 156 -22.84 -5.10 10.92
N LEU A 157 -21.59 -4.67 11.12
CA LEU A 157 -20.85 -4.71 12.39
C LEU A 157 -20.82 -3.33 13.07
#